data_AF-A0A1Y4CPK7-F1
#
_entry.id   AF-A0A1Y4CPK7-F1
#
_cell.length_a   1.000
_cell.length_b   1.000
_cell.length_c   1.000
_cell.angle_alpha   90.00
_cell.angle_beta   90.00
_cell.angle_gamma   90.00
#
_symmetry.space_group_name_H-M   'P 1'
#
loop_
_entity.id
_entity.type
_entity.pdbx_description
1 polymer ?
#
loop_
_entity_poly.entity_id
_entity_poly.type
_entity_poly.pdbx_seq_one_letter_code
_entity_poly.pdbx_strand_id
1 'polypeptide(L)'
;MANHPLHGVNLTGWLTLESWVTPELFAEAGALDEHALVSALGPDRYAEFVRAHREEFVTRDDFVKIAARGFNAVRLPIPWYVYGDEGPEPGPYVGCIELVDQALEWAEEIGLNVVFALAINPGGPHADDGMAPDNADCHVPRERILDVVYALAKRYASRVGFFGIELADDAVPQVRRGLTLTDGIP
;
A
#
# COMPACT_ATOMS: atom_id res chain seq x y z
N MET A 1 -20.35 -20.07 -1.58
CA MET A 1 -20.40 -18.68 -2.09
C MET A 1 -20.51 -18.77 -3.60
N ALA A 2 -21.47 -18.09 -4.22
CA ALA A 2 -21.57 -18.07 -5.67
C ALA A 2 -20.29 -17.44 -6.25
N ASN A 3 -19.75 -18.09 -7.29
CA ASN A 3 -18.46 -17.80 -7.92
C ASN A 3 -18.54 -16.51 -8.75
N HIS A 4 -18.73 -15.36 -8.10
CA HIS A 4 -18.74 -14.07 -8.77
C HIS A 4 -17.30 -13.58 -8.96
N PRO A 5 -16.90 -13.22 -10.18
CA PRO A 5 -15.59 -12.61 -10.42
C PRO A 5 -15.47 -11.31 -9.64
N LEU A 6 -14.25 -10.97 -9.22
CA LEU A 6 -13.97 -9.68 -8.60
C LEU A 6 -14.01 -8.59 -9.67
N HIS A 7 -14.91 -7.65 -9.49
CA HIS A 7 -14.98 -6.39 -10.22
C HIS A 7 -14.66 -5.31 -9.20
N GLY A 8 -13.41 -4.84 -9.20
CA GLY A 8 -12.96 -3.88 -8.20
C GLY A 8 -12.18 -2.71 -8.78
N VAL A 9 -11.90 -1.76 -7.89
CA VAL A 9 -11.09 -0.57 -8.14
C VAL A 9 -9.91 -0.53 -7.16
N ASN A 10 -8.84 0.18 -7.53
CA ASN A 10 -7.69 0.40 -6.64
C ASN A 10 -7.88 1.68 -5.82
N LEU A 11 -7.47 1.66 -4.55
CA LEU A 11 -7.41 2.82 -3.66
C LEU A 11 -5.98 3.38 -3.57
N THR A 12 -5.31 3.45 -4.72
CA THR A 12 -3.97 4.00 -4.92
C THR A 12 -3.90 5.47 -4.49
N GLY A 13 -2.79 5.88 -3.85
CA GLY A 13 -2.60 7.24 -3.35
C GLY A 13 -3.23 7.50 -1.98
N TRP A 14 -3.91 6.53 -1.35
CA TRP A 14 -4.52 6.72 -0.03
C TRP A 14 -3.57 6.39 1.13
N LEU A 15 -3.38 5.11 1.44
CA LEU A 15 -2.50 4.68 2.54
C LEU A 15 -1.03 4.72 2.12
N THR A 16 -0.79 4.49 0.83
CA THR A 16 0.50 4.63 0.18
C THR A 16 0.47 5.90 -0.67
N LEU A 17 1.43 6.80 -0.47
CA LEU A 17 1.45 8.09 -1.16
C LEU A 17 2.17 7.97 -2.50
N GLU A 18 1.58 8.54 -3.56
CA GLU A 18 2.14 8.48 -4.92
C GLU A 18 2.07 9.86 -5.55
N SER A 19 3.23 10.35 -5.99
CA SER A 19 3.38 11.71 -6.51
C SER A 19 2.65 11.93 -7.83
N TRP A 20 2.40 10.86 -8.59
CA TRP A 20 1.61 10.95 -9.82
C TRP A 20 0.10 10.88 -9.58
N VAL A 21 -0.36 10.35 -8.44
CA VAL A 21 -1.79 10.33 -8.05
C VAL A 21 -2.16 11.61 -7.32
N THR A 22 -1.29 12.08 -6.43
CA THR A 22 -1.51 13.21 -5.52
C THR A 22 -0.41 14.26 -5.66
N PRO A 23 -0.19 14.81 -6.87
CA PRO A 23 0.96 15.67 -7.16
C PRO A 23 1.02 16.91 -6.28
N GLU A 24 -0.12 17.45 -5.85
CA GLU A 24 -0.15 18.58 -4.92
C GLU A 24 0.61 18.32 -3.61
N LEU A 25 0.55 17.10 -3.06
CA LEU A 25 1.21 16.75 -1.80
C LEU A 25 2.74 16.85 -1.89
N PHE A 26 3.28 16.53 -3.07
CA PHE A 26 4.71 16.42 -3.31
C PHE A 26 5.29 17.72 -3.88
N ALA A 27 4.52 18.43 -4.70
CA ALA A 27 4.96 19.65 -5.38
C ALA A 27 5.33 20.77 -4.41
N GLU A 28 4.60 20.94 -3.29
CA GLU A 28 4.91 21.98 -2.30
C GLU A 28 6.27 21.74 -1.62
N ALA A 29 6.62 20.47 -1.40
CA ALA A 29 7.86 20.05 -0.76
C ALA A 29 9.03 19.88 -1.76
N GLY A 30 8.77 19.93 -3.06
CA GLY A 30 9.76 19.59 -4.09
C GLY A 30 10.21 18.12 -4.03
N ALA A 31 9.34 17.24 -3.53
CA ALA A 31 9.61 15.81 -3.37
C ALA A 31 9.12 15.03 -4.60
N LEU A 32 9.72 13.87 -4.85
CA LEU A 32 9.33 12.97 -5.96
C LEU A 32 8.78 11.64 -5.45
N ASP A 33 9.12 11.27 -4.23
CA ASP A 33 8.65 10.09 -3.51
C ASP A 33 8.43 10.43 -2.02
N GLU A 34 7.86 9.48 -1.27
CA GLU A 34 7.52 9.68 0.13
C GLU A 34 8.77 9.84 1.02
N HIS A 35 9.89 9.23 0.64
CA HIS A 35 11.15 9.35 1.39
C HIS A 35 11.72 10.77 1.29
N ALA A 36 11.71 11.35 0.09
CA ALA A 36 12.06 12.73 -0.17
C ALA A 36 11.07 13.69 0.52
N LEU A 37 9.78 13.32 0.61
CA LEU A 37 8.76 14.10 1.31
C LEU A 37 9.06 14.19 2.81
N VAL A 38 9.38 13.06 3.45
CA VAL A 38 9.84 13.02 4.85
C VAL A 38 11.06 13.93 5.03
N SER A 39 12.05 13.82 4.13
CA SER A 39 13.30 14.58 4.21
C SER A 39 13.09 16.08 4.05
N ALA A 40 12.17 16.50 3.18
CA ALA A 40 11.87 17.90 2.90
C ALA A 40 11.04 18.58 4.00
N LEU A 41 10.06 17.87 4.57
CA LEU A 41 9.14 18.43 5.57
C LEU A 41 9.66 18.31 7.01
N GLY A 42 10.49 17.31 7.28
CA GLY A 42 10.82 16.88 8.64
C GLY A 42 9.68 16.09 9.30
N PRO A 43 9.98 15.31 10.37
CA PRO A 43 9.09 14.28 10.88
C PRO A 43 7.73 14.81 11.37
N ASP A 44 7.70 15.92 12.11
CA ASP A 44 6.46 16.45 12.69
C ASP A 44 5.50 16.96 11.60
N ARG A 45 6.01 17.78 10.67
CA ARG A 45 5.21 18.33 9.58
C ARG A 45 4.79 17.25 8.59
N TYR A 46 5.67 16.29 8.29
CA TYR A 46 5.30 15.11 7.50
C TYR A 46 4.16 14.34 8.17
N ALA A 47 4.24 14.08 9.48
CA ALA A 47 3.21 13.32 10.17
C ALA A 47 1.84 14.02 10.20
N GLU A 48 1.82 15.35 10.43
CA GLU A 48 0.59 16.14 10.32
C GLU A 48 0.00 16.07 8.91
N PHE A 49 0.85 16.22 7.89
CA PHE A 49 0.45 16.25 6.50
C PHE A 49 -0.12 14.92 6.01
N VAL A 50 0.55 13.80 6.32
CA VAL A 50 0.09 12.46 5.95
C VAL A 50 -1.19 12.06 6.66
N ARG A 51 -1.37 12.45 7.94
CA ARG A 51 -2.62 12.20 8.66
C ARG A 51 -3.79 12.96 8.03
N ALA A 52 -3.61 14.26 7.76
CA ALA A 52 -4.64 15.06 7.11
C ALA A 52 -5.05 14.50 5.74
N HIS A 53 -4.06 14.12 4.92
CA HIS A 53 -4.33 13.46 3.63
C HIS A 53 -5.16 12.19 3.80
N ARG A 54 -4.73 11.28 4.68
CA ARG A 54 -5.40 9.99 4.88
C ARG A 54 -6.81 10.11 5.45
N GLU A 55 -7.10 11.17 6.22
CA GLU A 55 -8.43 11.47 6.75
C GLU A 55 -9.41 11.96 5.67
N GLU A 56 -8.92 12.69 4.67
CA GLU A 56 -9.77 13.37 3.68
C GLU A 56 -9.83 12.67 2.32
N PHE A 57 -8.76 11.97 1.92
CA PHE A 57 -8.60 11.48 0.54
C PHE A 57 -9.58 10.37 0.17
N VAL A 58 -9.80 9.40 1.05
CA VAL A 58 -10.80 8.34 0.87
C VAL A 58 -11.65 8.25 2.12
N THR A 59 -12.96 8.29 1.91
CA THR A 59 -13.95 8.26 2.98
C THR A 59 -14.95 7.13 2.78
N ARG A 60 -15.81 6.90 3.78
CA ARG A 60 -16.95 5.95 3.66
C ARG A 60 -17.84 6.24 2.44
N ASP A 61 -18.00 7.51 2.07
CA ASP A 61 -18.84 7.88 0.92
C ASP A 61 -18.27 7.35 -0.40
N ASP A 62 -16.95 7.25 -0.51
CA ASP A 62 -16.27 6.68 -1.68
C ASP A 62 -16.52 5.17 -1.80
N PHE A 63 -16.51 4.44 -0.68
CA PHE A 63 -16.90 3.03 -0.64
C PHE A 63 -18.36 2.83 -1.09
N VAL A 64 -19.29 3.65 -0.58
CA VAL A 64 -20.70 3.63 -0.99
C VAL A 64 -20.85 3.91 -2.49
N LYS A 65 -20.13 4.91 -3.01
CA LYS A 65 -20.07 5.26 -4.43
C LYS A 65 -19.51 4.12 -5.30
N ILE A 66 -18.51 3.39 -4.83
CA ILE A 66 -17.92 2.22 -5.51
C ILE A 66 -18.97 1.11 -5.63
N ALA A 67 -19.58 0.72 -4.50
CA ALA A 67 -20.62 -0.31 -4.49
C ALA A 67 -21.84 0.08 -5.35
N ALA A 68 -22.27 1.35 -5.28
CA ALA A 68 -23.39 1.86 -6.09
C ALA A 68 -23.13 1.83 -7.60
N ARG A 69 -21.86 1.81 -8.03
CA ARG A 69 -21.46 1.63 -9.44
C ARG A 69 -21.44 0.16 -9.88
N GLY A 70 -21.72 -0.78 -8.98
CA GLY A 70 -21.78 -2.21 -9.27
C GLY A 70 -20.44 -2.94 -9.09
N PHE A 71 -19.43 -2.29 -8.52
CA PHE A 71 -18.21 -2.98 -8.09
C PHE A 71 -18.50 -3.82 -6.84
N ASN A 72 -17.78 -4.93 -6.68
CA ASN A 72 -17.91 -5.88 -5.58
C ASN A 72 -16.60 -6.08 -4.80
N ALA A 73 -15.55 -5.33 -5.16
CA ALA A 73 -14.26 -5.39 -4.48
C ALA A 73 -13.49 -4.06 -4.52
N VAL A 74 -12.54 -3.91 -3.61
CA VAL A 74 -11.50 -2.89 -3.66
C VAL A 74 -10.14 -3.54 -3.44
N ARG A 75 -9.13 -3.07 -4.17
CA ARG A 75 -7.72 -3.37 -3.91
C ARG A 75 -7.14 -2.22 -3.10
N LEU A 76 -6.64 -2.54 -1.91
CA LEU A 76 -6.11 -1.58 -0.94
C LEU A 76 -4.60 -1.74 -0.86
N PRO A 77 -3.82 -0.84 -1.48
CA PRO A 77 -2.39 -0.73 -1.23
C PRO A 77 -2.12 -0.45 0.26
N ILE A 78 -1.28 -1.27 0.87
CA ILE A 78 -0.88 -1.16 2.28
C ILE A 78 0.64 -0.99 2.31
N PRO A 79 1.17 0.07 2.96
CA PRO A 79 2.62 0.23 3.09
C PRO A 79 3.21 -0.81 4.05
N TRP A 80 4.48 -1.20 3.88
CA TRP A 80 5.13 -2.14 4.79
C TRP A 80 5.22 -1.62 6.24
N TYR A 81 5.25 -0.30 6.41
CA TYR A 81 5.28 0.39 7.70
C TYR A 81 3.88 0.58 8.32
N VAL A 82 2.84 -0.13 7.85
CA VAL A 82 1.43 0.03 8.30
C VAL A 82 1.24 0.03 9.83
N TYR A 83 2.07 -0.69 10.57
CA TYR A 83 2.01 -0.78 12.03
C TYR A 83 2.71 0.38 12.77
N GLY A 84 3.33 1.32 12.05
CA GLY A 84 4.12 2.41 12.64
C GLY A 84 5.17 1.87 13.60
N ASP A 85 5.41 2.58 14.70
CA ASP A 85 6.43 2.24 15.72
C ASP A 85 6.30 0.83 16.31
N GLU A 86 5.13 0.19 16.21
CA GLU A 86 4.90 -1.20 16.66
C GLU A 86 5.29 -2.24 15.60
N GLY A 87 5.61 -1.79 14.38
CA GLY A 87 5.96 -2.60 13.25
C GLY A 87 7.41 -3.08 13.23
N PRO A 88 7.75 -4.03 12.33
CA PRO A 88 9.07 -4.63 12.27
C PRO A 88 10.12 -3.72 11.59
N GLU A 89 9.68 -2.77 10.75
CA GLU A 89 10.55 -1.81 10.05
C GLU A 89 9.79 -0.49 9.74
N PRO A 90 9.51 0.35 10.76
CA PRO A 90 8.71 1.57 10.58
C PRO A 90 9.37 2.66 9.74
N GLY A 91 10.71 2.76 9.79
CA GLY A 91 11.42 3.90 9.23
C GLY A 91 10.92 5.24 9.80
N PRO A 92 10.99 6.34 9.04
CA PRO A 92 10.47 7.64 9.44
C PRO A 92 8.98 7.84 9.08
N TYR A 93 8.27 6.78 8.72
CA TYR A 93 6.92 6.84 8.15
C TYR A 93 5.83 6.74 9.22
N VAL A 94 4.62 7.22 8.89
CA VAL A 94 3.48 7.14 9.81
C VAL A 94 2.67 5.86 9.53
N GLY A 95 2.44 5.06 10.58
CA GLY A 95 1.54 3.90 10.53
C GLY A 95 0.08 4.27 10.21
N CYS A 96 -0.70 3.29 9.77
CA CYS A 96 -2.09 3.49 9.34
C CYS A 96 -2.98 2.25 9.52
N ILE A 97 -2.67 1.38 10.48
CA ILE A 97 -3.42 0.13 10.69
C ILE A 97 -4.91 0.39 11.03
N GLU A 98 -5.21 1.48 11.73
CA GLU A 98 -6.57 1.89 12.07
C GLU A 98 -7.40 2.22 10.82
N LEU A 99 -6.76 2.75 9.77
CA LEU A 99 -7.43 3.04 8.51
C LEU A 99 -7.67 1.78 7.69
N VAL A 100 -6.80 0.77 7.82
CA VAL A 100 -7.04 -0.57 7.24
C VAL A 100 -8.24 -1.23 7.93
N ASP A 101 -8.35 -1.11 9.26
CA ASP A 101 -9.52 -1.60 10.00
C ASP A 101 -10.80 -0.91 9.51
N GLN A 102 -10.76 0.42 9.41
CA GLN A 102 -11.89 1.24 8.99
C GLN A 102 -12.31 0.96 7.53
N ALA A 103 -11.35 0.80 6.62
CA ALA A 103 -11.62 0.41 5.22
C ALA A 103 -12.39 -0.91 5.14
N LEU A 104 -11.98 -1.89 5.97
CA LEU A 104 -12.61 -3.19 6.02
C LEU A 104 -14.01 -3.12 6.62
N GLU A 105 -14.22 -2.33 7.66
CA GLU A 105 -15.55 -2.07 8.24
C GLU A 105 -16.49 -1.46 7.20
N TRP A 106 -16.06 -0.42 6.49
CA TRP A 106 -16.86 0.20 5.43
C TRP A 106 -17.19 -0.78 4.31
N ALA A 107 -16.24 -1.62 3.90
CA ALA A 107 -16.44 -2.63 2.88
C ALA A 107 -17.46 -3.70 3.32
N GLU A 108 -17.34 -4.19 4.55
CA GLU A 108 -18.23 -5.21 5.12
C GLU A 108 -19.68 -4.73 5.19
N GLU A 109 -19.92 -3.48 5.61
CA GLU A 109 -21.26 -2.89 5.72
C GLU A 109 -22.03 -2.88 4.39
N ILE A 110 -21.32 -2.78 3.26
CA ILE A 110 -21.91 -2.64 1.93
C ILE A 110 -21.62 -3.83 1.00
N GLY A 111 -21.02 -4.90 1.53
CA GLY A 111 -20.76 -6.14 0.81
C GLY A 111 -19.62 -6.07 -0.23
N LEU A 112 -18.66 -5.16 -0.05
CA LEU A 112 -17.41 -5.15 -0.82
C LEU A 112 -16.41 -6.13 -0.22
N ASN A 113 -15.66 -6.80 -1.08
CA ASN A 113 -14.48 -7.55 -0.71
C ASN A 113 -13.25 -6.64 -0.73
N VAL A 114 -12.28 -6.86 0.16
CA VAL A 114 -11.03 -6.11 0.20
C VAL A 114 -9.87 -7.06 -0.07
N VAL A 115 -9.10 -6.75 -1.11
CA VAL A 115 -7.81 -7.38 -1.41
C VAL A 115 -6.73 -6.45 -0.87
N PHE A 116 -5.96 -6.91 0.10
CA PHE A 116 -4.79 -6.16 0.54
C PHE A 116 -3.65 -6.37 -0.44
N ALA A 117 -3.01 -5.29 -0.85
CA ALA A 117 -1.81 -5.34 -1.68
C ALA A 117 -0.66 -4.71 -0.91
N LEU A 118 0.33 -5.52 -0.54
CA LEU A 118 1.50 -4.98 0.14
C LEU A 118 2.34 -4.20 -0.87
N ALA A 119 2.49 -2.90 -0.65
CA ALA A 119 3.21 -1.99 -1.54
C ALA A 119 4.73 -2.17 -1.38
N ILE A 120 5.25 -3.23 -1.99
CA ILE A 120 6.67 -3.55 -2.13
C ILE A 120 6.92 -4.14 -3.51
N ASN A 121 8.09 -3.84 -4.09
CA ASN A 121 8.50 -4.25 -5.44
C ASN A 121 9.83 -5.02 -5.38
N PRO A 122 9.83 -6.23 -4.81
CA PRO A 122 11.05 -7.00 -4.62
C PRO A 122 11.69 -7.35 -5.98
N GLY A 123 13.01 -7.14 -6.08
CA GLY A 123 13.77 -7.40 -7.30
C GLY A 123 13.73 -6.29 -8.36
N GLY A 124 12.94 -5.22 -8.14
CA GLY A 124 12.86 -4.08 -9.05
C GLY A 124 14.17 -3.29 -9.18
N PRO A 125 14.38 -2.57 -10.29
CA PRO A 125 15.57 -1.75 -10.50
C PRO A 125 15.67 -0.64 -9.46
N HIS A 126 16.85 -0.47 -8.88
CA HIS A 126 17.17 0.61 -7.96
C HIS A 126 17.70 1.81 -8.74
N ALA A 127 17.20 2.99 -8.41
CA ALA A 127 17.73 4.25 -8.87
C ALA A 127 18.49 4.88 -7.68
N ASP A 128 19.83 4.78 -7.67
CA ASP A 128 20.71 5.48 -6.70
C ASP A 128 20.55 7.02 -6.79
N ASP A 129 19.79 7.51 -7.77
CA ASP A 129 19.46 8.89 -8.08
C ASP A 129 18.07 9.33 -7.55
N GLY A 130 17.40 8.52 -6.72
CA GLY A 130 16.14 8.90 -6.07
C GLY A 130 14.93 8.86 -7.00
N MET A 131 15.01 8.09 -8.09
CA MET A 131 13.93 7.85 -9.05
C MET A 131 13.45 6.40 -8.97
N ALA A 132 13.24 5.89 -7.76
CA ALA A 132 12.46 4.66 -7.60
C ALA A 132 11.03 4.95 -8.07
N PRO A 133 10.48 4.18 -9.03
CA PRO A 133 9.09 4.33 -9.40
C PRO A 133 8.23 3.84 -8.23
N ASP A 134 7.60 4.80 -7.57
CA ASP A 134 6.60 4.61 -6.53
C ASP A 134 7.04 3.98 -5.20
N ASN A 135 6.15 4.21 -4.24
CA ASN A 135 6.06 3.85 -2.81
C ASN A 135 6.38 2.39 -2.40
N ALA A 136 7.00 1.60 -3.25
CA ALA A 136 7.28 0.21 -3.03
C ALA A 136 8.78 0.01 -2.77
N ASP A 137 9.17 -0.01 -1.50
CA ASP A 137 10.59 -0.15 -1.13
C ASP A 137 11.09 -1.57 -1.40
N CYS A 138 12.15 -1.67 -2.21
CA CYS A 138 12.83 -2.91 -2.54
C CYS A 138 13.90 -3.32 -1.49
N HIS A 139 14.16 -2.48 -0.49
CA HIS A 139 15.18 -2.69 0.56
C HIS A 139 14.66 -3.33 1.83
N VAL A 140 13.34 -3.41 2.03
CA VAL A 140 12.79 -3.96 3.26
C VAL A 140 13.17 -5.45 3.34
N PRO A 141 13.87 -5.89 4.40
CA PRO A 141 14.32 -7.26 4.49
C PRO A 141 13.14 -8.23 4.42
N ARG A 142 13.29 -9.32 3.66
CA ARG A 142 12.24 -10.32 3.44
C ARG A 142 11.61 -10.79 4.74
N GLU A 143 12.40 -10.99 5.79
CA GLU A 143 11.92 -11.42 7.10
C GLU A 143 10.95 -10.40 7.71
N ARG A 144 11.26 -9.09 7.59
CA ARG A 144 10.41 -8.00 8.08
C ARG A 144 9.09 -7.93 7.32
N ILE A 145 9.14 -8.11 6.00
CA ILE A 145 7.94 -8.21 5.17
C ILE A 145 7.06 -9.40 5.58
N LEU A 146 7.67 -10.56 5.82
CA LEU A 146 6.93 -11.73 6.29
C LEU A 146 6.28 -11.51 7.66
N ASP A 147 6.93 -10.76 8.56
CA ASP A 147 6.36 -10.37 9.85
C ASP A 147 5.10 -9.49 9.67
N VAL A 148 5.16 -8.50 8.75
CA VAL A 148 4.00 -7.65 8.40
C VAL A 148 2.85 -8.49 7.84
N VAL A 149 3.13 -9.34 6.86
CA VAL A 149 2.13 -10.23 6.24
C VAL A 149 1.51 -11.16 7.27
N TYR A 150 2.31 -11.75 8.16
CA TYR A 150 1.83 -12.60 9.24
C TYR A 150 0.90 -11.83 10.18
N ALA A 151 1.27 -10.60 10.58
CA ALA A 151 0.46 -9.77 11.44
C ALA A 151 -0.87 -9.39 10.79
N LEU A 152 -0.85 -8.97 9.51
CA LEU A 152 -2.07 -8.66 8.75
C LEU A 152 -2.97 -9.89 8.63
N ALA A 153 -2.42 -11.04 8.21
CA ALA A 153 -3.18 -12.28 8.09
C ALA A 153 -3.81 -12.68 9.43
N LYS A 154 -3.04 -12.62 10.53
CA LYS A 154 -3.55 -12.94 11.88
C LYS A 154 -4.67 -11.98 12.31
N ARG A 155 -4.57 -10.69 11.98
CA ARG A 155 -5.56 -9.67 12.34
C ARG A 155 -6.86 -9.83 11.56
N TYR A 156 -6.80 -10.16 10.27
CA TYR A 156 -7.94 -10.06 9.36
C TYR A 156 -8.50 -11.40 8.84
N ALA A 157 -7.85 -12.54 9.06
CA ALA A 157 -8.27 -13.84 8.51
C ALA A 157 -9.71 -14.27 8.87
N SER A 158 -10.28 -13.76 9.96
CA SER A 158 -11.66 -14.05 10.38
C SER A 158 -12.70 -13.02 9.92
N ARG A 159 -12.27 -11.94 9.26
CA ARG A 159 -13.16 -10.86 8.79
C ARG A 159 -13.83 -11.26 7.48
N VAL A 160 -15.12 -10.94 7.35
CA VAL A 160 -15.93 -11.40 6.20
C VAL A 160 -15.59 -10.63 4.93
N GLY A 161 -15.19 -9.37 5.05
CA GLY A 161 -14.77 -8.54 3.92
C GLY A 161 -13.35 -8.81 3.46
N PHE A 162 -12.56 -9.59 4.21
CA PHE A 162 -11.16 -9.87 3.86
C PHE A 162 -11.09 -10.98 2.80
N PHE A 163 -10.61 -10.63 1.61
CA PHE A 163 -10.51 -11.57 0.48
C PHE A 163 -9.16 -12.28 0.41
N GLY A 164 -8.08 -11.56 0.70
CA GLY A 164 -6.73 -12.09 0.62
C GLY A 164 -5.65 -11.00 0.64
N ILE A 165 -4.39 -11.46 0.59
CA ILE A 165 -3.20 -10.61 0.53
C ILE A 165 -2.43 -10.93 -0.76
N GLU A 166 -2.19 -9.91 -1.55
CA GLU A 166 -1.18 -9.85 -2.60
C GLU A 166 0.15 -9.45 -1.95
N LEU A 167 1.14 -10.34 -2.04
CA LEU A 167 2.38 -10.27 -1.25
C LEU A 167 3.35 -9.18 -1.71
N ALA A 168 3.23 -8.75 -2.96
CA ALA A 168 4.05 -7.74 -3.60
C ALA A 168 3.30 -7.20 -4.81
N ASP A 169 3.46 -5.91 -5.11
CA ASP A 169 2.74 -5.23 -6.19
C ASP A 169 3.38 -5.53 -7.56
N ASP A 170 4.67 -5.21 -7.73
CA ASP A 170 5.42 -5.47 -8.96
C ASP A 170 6.75 -6.18 -8.68
N ALA A 171 6.66 -7.48 -8.36
CA ALA A 171 7.83 -8.32 -8.17
C ALA A 171 8.54 -8.58 -9.50
N VAL A 172 9.85 -8.35 -9.55
CA VAL A 172 10.68 -8.59 -10.73
C VAL A 172 11.45 -9.89 -10.57
N PRO A 173 10.99 -11.01 -11.18
CA PRO A 173 11.65 -12.29 -11.06
C PRO A 173 12.89 -12.37 -11.96
N GLN A 174 13.84 -13.21 -11.56
CA GLN A 174 14.96 -13.62 -12.40
C GLN A 174 14.46 -14.43 -13.60
N VAL A 175 14.77 -13.97 -14.80
CA VAL A 175 14.41 -14.65 -16.04
C VAL A 175 15.66 -15.24 -16.68
N ARG A 176 15.66 -16.56 -16.91
CA ARG A 176 16.74 -17.24 -17.62
C ARG A 176 16.64 -16.96 -19.13
N ARG A 177 17.70 -16.40 -19.71
CA ARG A 177 17.85 -16.19 -21.16
C ARG A 177 19.04 -17.00 -21.67
N GLY A 178 18.79 -18.26 -22.03
CA GLY A 178 19.86 -19.20 -22.38
C GLY A 178 20.76 -19.51 -21.18
N LEU A 179 22.04 -19.14 -21.26
CA LEU A 179 23.01 -19.34 -20.18
C LEU A 179 23.11 -18.16 -19.20
N THR A 180 22.44 -17.04 -19.46
CA THR A 180 22.43 -15.87 -18.58
C THR A 180 21.13 -15.78 -17.79
N LEU A 181 21.17 -15.05 -16.67
CA LEU A 181 20.06 -14.75 -15.80
C LEU A 181 19.92 -13.23 -15.74
N THR A 182 18.70 -12.70 -15.78
CA THR A 182 18.47 -11.27 -15.49
C THR A 182 18.60 -11.01 -14.00
N ASP A 183 18.80 -9.75 -13.63
CA ASP A 183 18.63 -9.30 -12.26
C ASP A 183 17.16 -9.50 -11.81
N GLY A 184 16.93 -9.55 -10.51
CA GLY A 184 15.62 -9.80 -9.90
C GLY A 184 15.69 -10.79 -8.74
N ILE A 185 14.52 -11.16 -8.22
CA ILE A 185 14.37 -12.18 -7.17
C ILE A 185 14.33 -13.61 -7.75
N PRO A 186 14.96 -14.61 -7.10
CA PRO A 186 14.92 -16.02 -7.52
C PRO A 186 13.52 -16.62 -7.62
#